data_AF-A0A935CP88-F1
#
_entry.id   AF-A0A935CP88-F1
#
_cell.length_a   1.000
_cell.length_b   1.000
_cell.length_c   1.000
_cell.angle_alpha   90.00
_cell.angle_beta   90.00
_cell.angle_gamma   90.00
#
_symmetry.space_group_name_H-M   'P 1'
#
loop_
_entity.id
_entity.type
_entity.pdbx_description
1 polymer ?
#
loop_
_entity_poly.entity_id
_entity_poly.type
_entity_poly.pdbx_seq_one_letter_code
_entity_poly.pdbx_strand_id
1 'polypeptide(L)'
;MDALKQEVRQAWEERVIEAQTKIWETIEPELARWQYEQMNAQRLLSKAQDQAGRETWQTQVDVYQMLVIEAENDLEKEQEELALCEAMIAEIDADLAASD
;
A
#
# COMPACT_ATOMS: atom_id res chain seq x y z
N MET A 1 18.27 -31.58 -0.16
CA MET A 1 18.09 -30.31 0.56
C MET A 1 17.55 -29.24 -0.39
N ASP A 2 17.98 -29.27 -1.65
CA ASP A 2 17.60 -28.26 -2.65
C ASP A 2 16.12 -28.27 -3.04
N ALA A 3 15.48 -29.45 -3.04
CA ALA A 3 14.02 -29.54 -3.23
C ALA A 3 13.24 -28.76 -2.16
N LEU A 4 13.68 -28.80 -0.90
CA LEU A 4 13.07 -28.04 0.19
C LEU A 4 13.35 -26.53 0.03
N LYS A 5 14.58 -26.15 -0.33
CA LYS A 5 14.94 -24.75 -0.60
C LYS A 5 14.09 -24.16 -1.74
N GLN A 6 13.87 -24.91 -2.81
CA GLN A 6 12.99 -24.52 -3.92
C GLN A 6 11.53 -24.34 -3.49
N GLU A 7 11.02 -25.24 -2.65
CA GLU A 7 9.65 -25.13 -2.11
C GLU A 7 9.48 -23.88 -1.24
N VAL A 8 10.46 -23.58 -0.38
CA VAL A 8 10.46 -22.36 0.44
C VAL A 8 10.60 -21.12 -0.44
N ARG A 9 11.47 -21.15 -1.46
CA ARG A 9 11.62 -20.06 -2.44
C ARG A 9 10.30 -19.73 -3.12
N GLN A 10 9.58 -20.74 -3.60
CA GLN A 10 8.29 -20.56 -4.26
C GLN A 10 7.26 -19.91 -3.32
N ALA A 11 7.22 -20.32 -2.05
CA ALA A 11 6.31 -19.71 -1.07
C ALA A 11 6.60 -18.21 -0.85
N TRP A 12 7.87 -17.79 -0.92
CA TRP A 12 8.23 -16.38 -0.87
C TRP A 12 7.87 -15.65 -2.17
N GLU A 13 8.02 -16.27 -3.34
CA GLU A 13 7.58 -15.70 -4.62
C GLU A 13 6.06 -15.47 -4.66
N GLU A 14 5.27 -16.39 -4.09
CA GLU A 14 3.82 -16.21 -3.95
C GLU A 14 3.49 -14.98 -3.09
N ARG A 15 4.22 -14.76 -1.99
CA ARG A 15 4.05 -13.56 -1.15
C ARG A 15 4.47 -12.27 -1.86
N VAL A 16 5.52 -12.30 -2.69
CA VAL A 16 5.88 -11.15 -3.56
C VAL A 16 4.70 -10.78 -4.46
N ILE A 17 4.10 -11.77 -5.11
CA ILE A 17 2.95 -11.57 -6.00
C ILE A 17 1.76 -10.99 -5.21
N GLU A 18 1.46 -11.52 -4.03
CA GLU A 18 0.39 -11.03 -3.17
C GLU A 18 0.62 -9.56 -2.76
N ALA A 19 1.81 -9.22 -2.26
CA ALA A 19 2.15 -7.85 -1.85
C ALA A 19 2.07 -6.88 -3.04
N GLN A 20 2.66 -7.24 -4.20
CA GLN A 20 2.59 -6.41 -5.41
C GLN A 20 1.16 -6.23 -5.91
N THR A 21 0.36 -7.30 -5.92
CA THR A 21 -1.05 -7.23 -6.32
C THR A 21 -1.82 -6.31 -5.39
N LYS A 22 -1.62 -6.42 -4.08
CA LYS A 22 -2.30 -5.55 -3.11
C LYS A 22 -1.90 -4.08 -3.28
N ILE A 23 -0.61 -3.80 -3.47
CA ILE A 23 -0.11 -2.45 -3.74
C ILE A 23 -0.78 -1.86 -4.99
N TRP A 24 -0.69 -2.55 -6.13
CA TRP A 24 -1.13 -2.00 -7.42
C TRP A 24 -2.63 -2.04 -7.67
N GLU A 25 -3.31 -3.09 -7.23
CA GLU A 25 -4.73 -3.27 -7.53
C GLU A 25 -5.63 -2.64 -6.46
N THR A 26 -5.11 -2.41 -5.25
CA THR A 26 -5.92 -1.90 -4.12
C THR A 26 -5.38 -0.58 -3.60
N ILE A 27 -4.17 -0.56 -3.04
CA ILE A 27 -3.71 0.56 -2.22
C ILE A 27 -3.45 1.80 -3.07
N GLU A 28 -2.69 1.69 -4.15
CA GLU A 28 -2.35 2.85 -5.01
C GLU A 28 -3.59 3.49 -5.65
N PRO A 29 -4.54 2.73 -6.24
CA PRO A 29 -5.78 3.30 -6.77
C PRO A 29 -6.64 3.99 -5.70
N GLU A 30 -6.75 3.39 -4.50
CA GLU A 30 -7.52 3.97 -3.40
C GLU A 30 -6.87 5.23 -2.86
N LEU A 31 -5.55 5.23 -2.66
CA LEU A 31 -4.79 6.40 -2.24
C LEU A 31 -4.97 7.56 -3.23
N ALA A 32 -4.83 7.29 -4.54
CA ALA A 32 -5.03 8.30 -5.58
C ALA A 32 -6.48 8.86 -5.56
N ARG A 33 -7.46 7.98 -5.36
CA ARG A 33 -8.87 8.39 -5.20
C ARG A 33 -9.06 9.28 -3.98
N TRP A 34 -8.56 8.90 -2.81
CA TRP A 34 -8.74 9.67 -1.58
C TRP A 34 -8.03 11.01 -1.60
N GLN A 35 -6.83 11.08 -2.18
CA GLN A 35 -6.13 12.34 -2.42
C GLN A 35 -6.96 13.28 -3.32
N TYR A 36 -7.58 12.75 -4.38
CA TYR A 36 -8.44 13.52 -5.27
C TYR A 36 -9.70 14.02 -4.57
N GLU A 37 -10.37 13.17 -3.79
CA GLU A 37 -11.57 13.55 -3.02
C GLU A 37 -11.26 14.56 -1.92
N GLN A 38 -10.13 14.40 -1.22
CA GLN A 38 -9.64 15.38 -0.25
C GLN A 38 -9.42 16.75 -0.88
N MET A 39 -8.75 16.79 -2.04
CA MET A 39 -8.55 18.03 -2.80
C MET A 39 -9.89 18.69 -3.18
N ASN A 40 -10.87 17.89 -3.62
CA ASN A 40 -12.20 18.41 -3.96
C ASN A 40 -12.93 18.94 -2.72
N ALA A 41 -12.90 18.22 -1.60
CA ALA A 41 -13.50 18.64 -0.34
C ALA A 41 -12.89 19.97 0.14
N GLN A 42 -11.57 20.13 0.06
CA GLN A 42 -10.89 21.40 0.38
C GLN A 42 -11.35 22.56 -0.53
N ARG A 43 -11.50 22.31 -1.84
CA ARG A 43 -12.01 23.30 -2.80
C ARG A 43 -13.48 23.67 -2.54
N LEU A 44 -14.28 22.75 -2.04
CA LEU A 44 -15.68 22.99 -1.70
C LEU A 44 -15.80 23.73 -0.36
N LEU A 45 -14.98 23.37 0.62
CA LEU A 45 -14.83 24.10 1.88
C LEU A 45 -14.51 25.57 1.64
N SER A 46 -13.55 25.88 0.75
CA SER A 46 -13.17 27.25 0.43
C SER A 46 -14.28 28.06 -0.26
N LYS A 47 -15.29 27.39 -0.83
CA LYS A 47 -16.42 28.01 -1.53
C LYS A 47 -17.68 28.08 -0.66
N ALA A 48 -17.69 27.47 0.52
CA ALA A 48 -18.85 27.40 1.38
C ALA A 48 -19.19 28.78 1.98
N GLN A 49 -20.41 29.24 1.73
CA GLN A 49 -20.84 30.60 2.11
C GLN A 49 -21.36 30.67 3.55
N ASP A 50 -22.06 29.63 4.00
CA ASP A 50 -22.61 29.54 5.35
C ASP A 50 -21.79 28.63 6.26
N GLN A 51 -22.09 28.71 7.56
CA GLN A 51 -21.38 27.98 8.60
C GLN A 51 -21.65 26.47 8.52
N ALA A 52 -22.88 26.06 8.23
CA ALA A 52 -23.26 24.65 8.16
C ALA A 52 -22.54 23.94 7.01
N GLY A 53 -22.41 24.60 5.86
CA GLY A 53 -21.66 24.12 4.71
C GLY A 53 -20.16 24.05 5.01
N ARG A 54 -19.59 25.03 5.72
CA ARG A 54 -18.19 24.97 6.16
C ARG A 54 -17.94 23.78 7.09
N GLU A 55 -18.79 23.57 8.09
CA GLU A 55 -18.67 22.44 9.02
C GLU A 55 -18.82 21.09 8.29
N THR A 56 -19.75 21.01 7.35
CA THR A 56 -19.96 19.81 6.51
C THR A 56 -18.71 19.48 5.70
N TRP A 57 -18.18 20.46 4.96
CA TRP A 57 -16.99 20.22 4.13
C TRP A 57 -15.73 20.02 4.95
N GLN A 58 -15.60 20.68 6.11
CA GLN A 58 -14.50 20.43 7.04
C GLN A 58 -14.50 18.96 7.50
N THR A 59 -15.66 18.45 7.91
CA THR A 59 -15.79 17.03 8.30
C THR A 59 -15.36 16.09 7.18
N GLN A 60 -15.72 16.39 5.92
CA GLN A 60 -15.30 15.58 4.78
C GLN A 60 -13.79 15.66 4.53
N VAL A 61 -13.19 16.85 4.65
CA VAL A 61 -11.72 17.00 4.56
C VAL A 61 -11.02 16.15 5.60
N ASP A 62 -11.51 16.17 6.84
CA ASP A 62 -10.92 15.41 7.95
C ASP A 62 -11.04 13.89 7.70
N VAL A 63 -12.19 13.42 7.22
CA VAL A 63 -12.41 12.01 6.84
C VAL A 63 -11.47 11.58 5.72
N TYR A 64 -11.39 12.34 4.62
CA TYR A 64 -10.49 11.97 3.52
C TYR A 64 -9.03 12.06 3.92
N GLN A 65 -8.65 13.00 4.79
CA GLN A 65 -7.29 13.05 5.32
C GLN A 65 -6.94 11.79 6.13
N MET A 66 -7.86 11.32 6.96
CA MET A 66 -7.69 10.07 7.70
C MET A 66 -7.52 8.87 6.76
N LEU A 67 -8.36 8.77 5.72
CA LEU A 67 -8.29 7.69 4.74
C LEU A 67 -6.99 7.72 3.90
N VAL A 68 -6.49 8.91 3.56
CA VAL A 68 -5.19 9.06 2.90
C VAL A 68 -4.07 8.54 3.80
N ILE A 69 -4.06 8.93 5.08
CA ILE A 69 -3.05 8.47 6.04
C ILE A 69 -3.11 6.94 6.23
N GLU A 70 -4.32 6.38 6.31
CA GLU A 70 -4.50 4.93 6.42
C GLU A 70 -3.93 4.19 5.20
N ALA A 71 -4.26 4.65 3.99
CA ALA A 71 -3.74 4.06 2.75
C ALA A 71 -2.22 4.23 2.59
N GLU A 72 -1.65 5.35 3.05
CA GLU A 72 -0.19 5.57 3.06
C GLU A 72 0.51 4.60 4.02
N ASN A 73 -0.04 4.36 5.21
CA ASN A 73 0.51 3.39 6.16
C ASN A 73 0.39 1.95 5.62
N ASP A 74 -0.73 1.61 4.98
CA ASP A 74 -0.89 0.30 4.34
C ASP A 74 0.11 0.13 3.19
N LEU A 75 0.36 1.18 2.39
CA LEU A 75 1.36 1.17 1.33
C LEU A 75 2.76 0.90 1.88
N GLU A 76 3.16 1.62 2.94
CA GLU A 76 4.45 1.45 3.60
C GLU A 76 4.61 0.01 4.10
N LYS A 77 3.59 -0.54 4.75
CA LYS A 77 3.60 -1.91 5.26
C LYS A 77 3.78 -2.96 4.15
N GLU A 78 3.06 -2.83 3.04
CA GLU A 78 3.20 -3.79 1.94
C GLU A 78 4.54 -3.63 1.21
N GLN A 79 5.11 -2.42 1.17
CA GLN A 79 6.45 -2.20 0.65
C GLN A 79 7.53 -2.83 1.54
N GLU A 80 7.38 -2.76 2.86
CA GLU A 80 8.25 -3.46 3.82
C GLU A 80 8.17 -4.99 3.65
N GLU A 81 6.96 -5.53 3.49
CA GLU A 81 6.74 -6.95 3.24
C GLU A 81 7.38 -7.40 1.91
N LEU A 82 7.23 -6.61 0.84
CA LEU A 82 7.87 -6.88 -0.44
C LEU A 82 9.40 -6.92 -0.30
N ALA A 83 9.99 -5.92 0.37
CA ALA A 83 11.44 -5.86 0.59
C ALA A 83 11.96 -7.05 1.41
N LEU A 84 11.19 -7.49 2.42
CA LEU A 84 11.50 -8.71 3.18
C LEU A 84 11.47 -9.95 2.27
N CYS A 85 10.42 -10.11 1.47
CA CYS A 85 10.29 -11.26 0.57
C CYS A 85 11.44 -11.33 -0.43
N GLU A 86 11.80 -10.20 -1.05
CA GLU A 86 12.92 -10.11 -1.99
C GLU A 86 14.26 -10.47 -1.33
N ALA A 87 14.50 -10.00 -0.10
CA ALA A 87 15.69 -10.36 0.65
C ALA A 87 15.76 -11.87 0.95
N MET A 88 14.65 -12.47 1.36
CA MET A 88 14.59 -13.91 1.65
C MET A 88 14.81 -14.77 0.41
N ILE A 89 14.24 -14.38 -0.74
CA ILE A 89 14.49 -15.06 -2.02
C ILE A 89 15.96 -14.97 -2.39
N ALA A 90 16.58 -13.79 -2.25
CA ALA A 90 18.00 -13.59 -2.57
C ALA A 90 18.93 -14.49 -1.73
N GLU A 91 18.65 -14.65 -0.44
CA GLU A 91 19.40 -15.56 0.44
C GLU A 91 19.22 -17.03 0.01
N ILE A 92 17.99 -17.44 -0.33
CA ILE A 92 17.73 -18.83 -0.79
C ILE A 92 18.43 -19.11 -2.13
N ASP A 93 18.43 -18.14 -3.05
CA ASP A 93 19.10 -18.23 -4.33
C ASP A 93 20.63 -18.37 -4.16
N ALA A 94 21.22 -17.62 -3.23
CA ALA A 94 22.63 -17.77 -2.87
C ALA A 94 22.94 -19.16 -2.30
N ASP A 95 22.07 -19.65 -1.41
CA ASP A 95 22.16 -20.97 -0.80
C ASP A 95 22.04 -22.12 -1.81
N LEU A 96 21.21 -21.95 -2.84
CA LEU A 96 21.05 -22.90 -3.94
C LEU A 96 22.28 -22.89 -4.84
N ALA A 97 22.76 -21.71 -5.25
CA ALA A 97 23.94 -21.56 -6.11
C ALA A 97 25.24 -22.07 -5.47
N ALA A 98 25.35 -22.03 -4.13
CA ALA A 98 26.49 -22.59 -3.40
C ALA A 98 26.44 -24.13 -3.26
N SER A 99 25.31 -24.75 -3.61
CA SER A 99 25.10 -26.20 -3.55
C SER A 99 25.27 -26.90 -4.90
N ASP A 100 25.44 -26.14 -5.99
CA ASP A 100 25.78 -26.58 -7.36
C ASP A 100 27.30 -26.72 -7.58
#